data_AF-A0A661WFW3-F1
#
_entry.id   AF-A0A661WFW3-F1
#
_cell.length_a   1.000
_cell.length_b   1.000
_cell.length_c   1.000
_cell.angle_alpha   90.00
_cell.angle_beta   90.00
_cell.angle_gamma   90.00
#
_symmetry.space_group_name_H-M   'P 1'
#
loop_
_entity.id
_entity.type
_entity.pdbx_description
1 polymer ?
#
loop_
_entity_poly.entity_id
_entity_poly.type
_entity_poly.pdbx_seq_one_letter_code
_entity_poly.pdbx_strand_id
1 'polypeptide(L)'
;MNCKNVIPSLREWHKEYKDQGLVVIGNHYPEFSHEKDLGNLKQAVNELRIEYAVAQDNDGTTWRAYNTRYWPTLYLIDKKGNLRYVHIGEGAYSETEAAIQILLAETYP
;
A
#
# COMPACT_ATOMS: atom_id res chain seq x y z
N MET A 1 -3.52 6.64 13.16
CA MET A 1 -2.18 6.38 13.75
C MET A 1 -1.55 5.07 13.23
N ASN A 2 -2.31 3.97 13.19
CA ASN A 2 -1.85 2.63 12.78
C ASN A 2 -1.18 2.54 11.39
N CYS A 3 -1.51 3.44 10.45
CA CYS A 3 -0.84 3.48 9.14
C CYS A 3 0.68 3.64 9.24
N LYS A 4 1.17 4.42 10.21
CA LYS A 4 2.62 4.64 10.36
C LYS A 4 3.38 3.37 10.72
N ASN A 5 2.73 2.43 11.41
CA ASN A 5 3.32 1.17 11.86
C ASN A 5 3.51 0.17 10.73
N VAL A 6 2.72 0.26 9.66
CA VAL A 6 2.80 -0.64 8.49
C VAL A 6 3.85 -0.17 7.47
N ILE A 7 4.18 1.12 7.45
CA ILE A 7 5.13 1.70 6.48
C ILE A 7 6.52 1.04 6.50
N PRO A 8 7.13 0.72 7.65
CA PRO A 8 8.41 0.00 7.67
C PRO A 8 8.39 -1.29 6.84
N SER A 9 7.37 -2.14 7.01
CA SER A 9 7.23 -3.38 6.24
C SER A 9 7.00 -3.11 4.76
N LEU A 10 6.16 -2.13 4.40
CA LEU A 10 5.95 -1.75 3.00
C LEU A 10 7.24 -1.26 2.33
N ARG A 11 8.09 -0.54 3.05
CA ARG A 11 9.40 -0.07 2.55
C ARG A 11 10.35 -1.24 2.33
N GLU A 12 10.39 -2.18 3.28
CA GLU A 12 11.22 -3.38 3.20
C GLU A 12 10.81 -4.24 2.01
N TRP A 13 9.53 -4.59 1.90
CA TRP A 13 9.01 -5.38 0.77
C TRP A 13 9.21 -4.67 -0.57
N HIS A 14 8.98 -3.36 -0.64
CA HIS A 14 9.25 -2.61 -1.87
C HIS A 14 10.73 -2.73 -2.26
N LYS A 15 11.65 -2.53 -1.31
CA LYS A 15 13.08 -2.60 -1.58
C LYS A 15 13.52 -4.00 -2.01
N GLU A 16 13.04 -5.02 -1.34
CA GLU A 16 13.44 -6.41 -1.56
C GLU A 16 12.89 -7.01 -2.85
N TYR A 17 11.63 -6.72 -3.16
CA TYR A 17 10.89 -7.41 -4.22
C TYR A 17 10.66 -6.58 -5.49
N LYS A 18 11.03 -5.28 -5.53
CA LYS A 18 10.83 -4.43 -6.72
C LYS A 18 11.45 -5.01 -7.99
N ASP A 19 12.67 -5.54 -7.88
CA ASP A 19 13.40 -6.11 -9.02
C ASP A 19 12.90 -7.51 -9.40
N GLN A 20 12.04 -8.10 -8.55
CA GLN A 20 11.37 -9.38 -8.78
C GLN A 20 9.95 -9.18 -9.35
N GLY A 21 9.50 -7.92 -9.50
CA GLY A 21 8.21 -7.56 -10.09
C GLY A 21 7.17 -7.02 -9.12
N LEU A 22 7.48 -6.85 -7.83
CA LEU A 22 6.55 -6.22 -6.89
C LEU A 22 6.44 -4.71 -7.16
N VAL A 23 5.21 -4.24 -7.34
CA VAL A 23 4.90 -2.80 -7.37
C VAL A 23 4.07 -2.45 -6.15
N VAL A 24 4.53 -1.47 -5.38
CA VAL A 24 3.81 -0.93 -4.22
C VAL A 24 3.28 0.45 -4.58
N ILE A 25 1.99 0.69 -4.31
CA ILE A 25 1.34 1.99 -4.49
C ILE A 25 0.60 2.33 -3.20
N GLY A 26 0.98 3.44 -2.55
CA GLY A 26 0.25 4.00 -1.42
C GLY A 26 -0.90 4.87 -1.89
N ASN A 27 -2.15 4.44 -1.67
CA ASN A 27 -3.32 5.30 -1.87
C ASN A 27 -3.57 6.14 -0.61
N HIS A 28 -3.19 7.42 -0.64
CA HIS A 28 -3.43 8.34 0.46
C HIS A 28 -4.85 8.92 0.36
N TYR A 29 -5.79 8.31 1.08
CA TYR A 29 -7.09 8.90 1.39
C TYR A 29 -7.01 9.59 2.76
N PRO A 30 -7.25 10.91 2.86
CA PRO A 30 -7.07 11.67 4.10
C PRO A 30 -8.19 11.42 5.12
N GLU A 31 -7.82 11.20 6.38
CA GLU A 31 -8.72 11.12 7.53
C GLU A 31 -9.11 12.53 8.00
N PHE A 32 -8.18 13.49 7.92
CA PHE A 32 -8.38 14.87 8.34
C PHE A 32 -8.19 15.88 7.19
N SER A 33 -8.84 17.06 7.32
CA SER A 33 -8.79 18.10 6.29
C SER A 33 -7.39 18.59 5.95
N HIS A 34 -6.49 18.66 6.93
CA HIS A 34 -5.10 19.09 6.73
C HIS A 34 -4.25 18.07 5.96
N GLU A 35 -4.66 16.80 5.92
CA GLU A 35 -3.98 15.75 5.15
C GLU A 35 -4.30 15.81 3.65
N LYS A 36 -5.26 16.67 3.24
CA LYS A 36 -5.54 16.98 1.83
C LYS A 36 -4.48 17.87 1.19
N ASP A 37 -3.70 18.58 2.00
CA ASP A 37 -2.67 19.46 1.48
C ASP A 37 -1.51 18.65 0.88
N LEU A 38 -1.16 18.95 -0.37
CA LEU A 38 -0.10 18.24 -1.10
C LEU A 38 1.29 18.50 -0.48
N GLY A 39 1.52 19.67 0.11
CA GLY A 39 2.77 20.00 0.79
C GLY A 39 2.98 19.11 2.01
N ASN A 40 1.95 18.99 2.85
CA ASN A 40 1.94 18.11 4.02
C ASN A 40 2.16 16.64 3.63
N LEU A 41 1.50 16.16 2.57
CA LEU A 41 1.69 14.80 2.08
C LEU A 41 3.14 14.57 1.60
N LYS A 42 3.69 15.48 0.80
CA LYS A 42 5.08 15.40 0.34
C LYS A 42 6.07 15.39 1.50
N GLN A 43 5.84 16.24 2.51
CA GLN A 43 6.66 16.26 3.71
C GLN A 43 6.61 14.90 4.42
N ALA A 44 5.42 14.34 4.64
CA ALA A 44 5.26 13.04 5.29
C ALA A 44 5.93 11.90 4.51
N VAL A 45 5.80 11.89 3.17
CA VAL A 45 6.47 10.91 2.28
C VAL A 45 8.00 10.96 2.47
N ASN A 46 8.57 12.16 2.55
CA ASN A 46 10.01 12.34 2.78
C ASN A 46 10.43 11.92 4.20
N GLU A 47 9.71 12.37 5.23
CA GLU A 47 10.02 12.07 6.64
C GLU A 47 9.94 10.57 6.94
N LEU A 48 8.95 9.88 6.36
CA LEU A 48 8.75 8.44 6.50
C LEU A 48 9.61 7.62 5.54
N ARG A 49 10.40 8.29 4.68
CA ARG A 49 11.31 7.68 3.70
C ARG A 49 10.59 6.69 2.78
N ILE A 50 9.41 7.08 2.30
CA ILE A 50 8.61 6.27 1.38
C ILE A 50 9.24 6.38 -0.01
N GLU A 51 9.72 5.26 -0.54
CA GLU A 51 10.37 5.17 -1.86
C GLU A 51 9.43 4.66 -2.96
N TYR A 52 8.31 4.04 -2.57
CA TYR A 52 7.28 3.59 -3.49
C TYR A 52 6.34 4.74 -3.91
N ALA A 53 5.59 4.55 -5.00
CA ALA A 53 4.68 5.56 -5.52
C ALA A 53 3.52 5.84 -4.54
N VAL A 54 3.12 7.10 -4.44
CA VAL A 54 1.99 7.54 -3.61
C VAL A 54 1.00 8.34 -4.45
N ALA A 55 -0.26 7.92 -4.45
CA ALA A 55 -1.38 8.63 -5.06
C ALA A 55 -2.13 9.42 -3.98
N GLN A 56 -2.46 10.68 -4.27
CA GLN A 56 -3.32 11.48 -3.40
C GLN A 56 -4.78 11.34 -3.85
N ASP A 57 -5.60 10.68 -3.04
CA ASP A 57 -7.00 10.37 -3.34
C ASP A 57 -7.94 11.27 -2.53
N ASN A 58 -7.75 12.59 -2.59
CA ASN A 58 -8.51 13.54 -1.76
C ASN A 58 -10.04 13.47 -1.94
N ASP A 59 -10.49 13.01 -3.10
CA ASP A 59 -11.91 12.85 -3.44
C ASP A 59 -12.43 11.45 -3.07
N GLY A 60 -11.57 10.52 -2.64
CA GLY A 60 -11.91 9.16 -2.24
C GLY A 60 -12.42 8.28 -3.39
N THR A 61 -12.03 8.56 -4.62
CA THR A 61 -12.48 7.82 -5.81
C THR A 61 -11.93 6.39 -5.79
N THR A 62 -10.64 6.22 -5.52
CA THR A 62 -10.01 4.90 -5.41
C THR A 62 -10.50 4.19 -4.15
N TRP A 63 -10.56 4.89 -3.02
CA TRP A 63 -11.08 4.38 -1.75
C TRP A 63 -12.48 3.77 -1.90
N ARG A 64 -13.39 4.48 -2.56
CA ARG A 64 -14.75 3.96 -2.83
C ARG A 64 -14.76 2.83 -3.86
N ALA A 65 -13.94 2.91 -4.90
CA ALA A 65 -13.85 1.86 -5.92
C ALA A 65 -13.41 0.51 -5.34
N TYR A 66 -12.51 0.52 -4.36
CA TYR A 66 -12.06 -0.67 -3.62
C TYR A 66 -12.96 -1.03 -2.43
N ASN A 67 -14.06 -0.30 -2.22
CA ASN A 67 -14.97 -0.44 -1.07
C ASN A 67 -14.21 -0.47 0.27
N THR A 68 -13.14 0.32 0.38
CA THR A 68 -12.31 0.40 1.58
C THR A 68 -13.09 1.11 2.70
N ARG A 69 -12.91 0.66 3.94
CA ARG A 69 -13.62 1.22 5.11
C ARG A 69 -12.72 1.55 6.29
N TYR A 70 -11.46 1.10 6.25
CA TYR A 70 -10.55 1.17 7.39
C TYR A 70 -9.13 1.47 6.94
N TRP A 71 -8.41 2.19 7.78
CA TRP A 71 -6.99 2.45 7.64
C TRP A 71 -6.18 1.62 8.64
N PRO A 72 -5.05 1.01 8.24
CA PRO A 72 -4.66 0.71 6.86
C PRO A 72 -5.48 -0.48 6.30
N THR A 73 -5.57 -0.57 4.97
CA THR A 73 -6.01 -1.78 4.27
C THR A 73 -5.03 -2.08 3.15
N LEU A 74 -4.54 -3.32 3.07
CA LEU A 74 -3.65 -3.81 2.04
C LEU A 74 -4.40 -4.70 1.06
N TYR A 75 -4.11 -4.54 -0.22
CA TYR A 75 -4.66 -5.34 -1.31
C TYR A 75 -3.49 -5.90 -2.12
N LEU A 76 -3.42 -7.21 -2.32
CA LEU A 76 -2.47 -7.80 -3.29
C LEU A 76 -3.20 -8.19 -4.57
N ILE A 77 -2.63 -7.74 -5.68
CA ILE A 77 -3.16 -7.92 -7.02
C ILE A 77 -2.15 -8.76 -7.79
N ASP A 78 -2.60 -9.82 -8.44
CA ASP A 78 -1.71 -10.67 -9.24
C ASP A 78 -1.34 -10.04 -10.59
N LYS A 79 -0.45 -10.71 -11.32
CA LYS A 79 0.05 -10.26 -12.63
C LYS A 79 -1.06 -10.13 -13.69
N LYS A 80 -2.26 -10.69 -13.47
CA LYS A 80 -3.43 -10.59 -14.35
C LYS A 80 -4.41 -9.50 -13.90
N GLY A 81 -4.11 -8.78 -12.82
CA GLY A 81 -4.97 -7.73 -12.29
C GLY A 81 -6.08 -8.24 -11.37
N ASN A 82 -6.05 -9.50 -10.94
CA ASN A 82 -7.06 -10.02 -10.01
C ASN A 82 -6.67 -9.71 -8.57
N LEU A 83 -7.65 -9.34 -7.75
CA LEU A 83 -7.46 -9.22 -6.31
C LEU A 83 -7.34 -10.62 -5.67
N ARG A 84 -6.24 -10.88 -4.98
CA ARG A 84 -5.91 -12.20 -4.41
C ARG A 84 -5.82 -12.22 -2.89
N TYR A 85 -5.61 -11.07 -2.27
CA TYR A 85 -5.47 -10.94 -0.83
C TYR A 85 -5.96 -9.58 -0.37
N VAL A 86 -6.61 -9.55 0.79
CA VAL A 86 -7.00 -8.33 1.48
C VAL A 86 -6.65 -8.48 2.96
N HIS A 87 -5.96 -7.49 3.52
CA HIS A 87 -5.72 -7.38 4.95
C HIS A 87 -6.20 -6.03 5.47
N ILE A 88 -6.98 -6.06 6.55
CA ILE A 88 -7.52 -4.87 7.19
C ILE A 88 -6.86 -4.71 8.54
N GLY A 89 -6.31 -3.52 8.80
CA GLY A 89 -5.66 -3.20 10.06
C GLY A 89 -4.14 -3.36 10.02
N GLU A 90 -3.54 -3.22 11.20
CA GLU A 90 -2.11 -3.40 11.42
C GLU A 90 -1.81 -4.87 11.75
N GLY A 91 -0.67 -5.38 11.29
CA GLY A 91 -0.18 -6.72 11.60
C GLY A 91 -0.17 -7.64 10.39
N ALA A 92 -0.23 -8.94 10.67
CA ALA A 92 -0.17 -10.02 9.67
C ALA A 92 0.99 -9.87 8.66
N TYR A 93 2.14 -9.34 9.11
CA TYR A 93 3.24 -8.97 8.22
C TYR A 93 3.83 -10.21 7.54
N SER A 94 4.09 -11.28 8.30
CA SER A 94 4.63 -12.53 7.76
C SER A 94 3.66 -13.21 6.80
N GLU A 95 2.37 -13.16 7.10
CA GLU A 95 1.32 -13.70 6.24
C GLU A 95 1.18 -12.90 4.94
N THR A 96 1.24 -11.57 5.03
CA THR A 96 1.21 -10.67 3.87
C THR A 96 2.44 -10.89 2.98
N GLU A 97 3.62 -11.01 3.58
CA GLU A 97 4.86 -11.25 2.86
C GLU A 97 4.88 -12.63 2.18
N ALA A 98 4.40 -13.67 2.87
CA ALA A 98 4.25 -14.99 2.26
C ALA A 98 3.31 -14.94 1.05
N ALA A 99 2.21 -14.18 1.14
CA ALA A 99 1.31 -13.97 0.00
C ALA A 99 1.99 -13.21 -1.15
N ILE A 100 2.82 -12.20 -0.86
CA ILE A 100 3.65 -11.51 -1.87
C ILE A 100 4.55 -12.52 -2.59
N GLN A 101 5.30 -13.34 -1.85
CA GLN A 101 6.23 -14.31 -2.41
C GLN A 101 5.52 -15.36 -3.28
N ILE A 102 4.34 -15.83 -2.85
CA ILE A 102 3.51 -16.74 -3.65
C ILE A 102 3.13 -16.09 -4.99
N LEU A 103 2.64 -14.85 -4.99
CA LEU A 103 2.22 -14.15 -6.21
C LEU A 103 3.41 -13.80 -7.13
N LEU A 104 4.59 -13.53 -6.57
CA LEU A 104 5.80 -13.31 -7.35
C LEU A 104 6.23 -14.59 -8.09
N ALA A 105 6.13 -15.74 -7.42
CA ALA A 105 6.48 -17.05 -7.97
C ALA A 105 5.48 -17.56 -9.03
N GLU A 106 4.24 -17.06 -9.06
CA GLU A 106 3.26 -17.42 -10.09
C GLU A 106 3.79 -17.06 -11.50
N THR A 107 3.75 -18.01 -12.43
CA THR A 107 4.11 -17.74 -13.82
C THR A 107 3.01 -16.95 -14.52
N TYR A 108 3.41 -16.00 -15.36
CA TYR A 108 2.50 -15.42 -16.33
C TYR A 108 2.28 -16.48 -17.44
N PRO A 109 1.03 -16.87 -17.76
CA PRO A 109 0.78 -17.77 -18.87
C PRO A 109 1.18 -17.16 -20.22
#